data_AF-A0A2N9FJC5-F1
#
_entry.id   AF-A0A2N9FJC5-F1
#
_cell.length_a   1.000
_cell.length_b   1.000
_cell.length_c   1.000
_cell.angle_alpha   90.00
_cell.angle_beta   90.00
_cell.angle_gamma   90.00
#
_symmetry.space_group_name_H-M   'P 1'
#
loop_
_entity.id
_entity.type
_entity.pdbx_description
1 polymer ?
#
loop_
_entity_poly.entity_id
_entity_poly.type
_entity_poly.pdbx_seq_one_letter_code
_entity_poly.pdbx_strand_id
1 'polypeptide(L)' 'MHGRQNAMIPLARYLPTWRGNVIDADMEMNPSRIVGMSLSVNAEGGVPGARSGPGDFGVEIDWIKALRTE' A
#
# COMPACT_ATOMS: atom_id res chain seq x y z
N MET A 1 -15.29 -10.71 -14.65
CA MET A 1 -15.29 -11.35 -13.32
C MET A 1 -14.30 -10.59 -12.45
N HIS A 2 -14.73 -9.97 -11.36
CA HIS A 2 -13.83 -9.30 -10.41
C HIS A 2 -13.25 -10.36 -9.48
N GLY A 3 -11.94 -10.61 -9.57
CA GLY A 3 -11.26 -11.62 -8.75
C GLY A 3 -10.85 -11.05 -7.40
N ARG A 4 -11.22 -11.72 -6.31
CA ARG A 4 -10.71 -11.40 -4.97
C ARG A 4 -9.21 -11.66 -4.93
N GLN A 5 -8.42 -10.68 -4.48
CA GLN A 5 -6.98 -10.84 -4.28
C GLN A 5 -6.61 -10.62 -2.82
N ASN A 6 -5.64 -11.39 -2.33
CA ASN A 6 -5.04 -11.21 -1.01
C ASN A 6 -3.66 -10.58 -1.19
N ALA A 7 -3.40 -9.47 -0.48
CA ALA A 7 -2.09 -8.82 -0.44
C ALA A 7 -1.52 -8.89 0.98
N MET A 8 -0.26 -9.32 1.10
CA MET A 8 0.52 -9.23 2.35
C MET A 8 1.46 -8.03 2.24
N ILE A 9 1.38 -7.11 3.19
CA ILE A 9 2.26 -5.93 3.23
C ILE A 9 3.45 -6.26 4.15
N PRO A 10 4.67 -6.47 3.62
CA PRO A 10 5.83 -6.75 4.44
C PRO A 10 6.29 -5.47 5.15
N LEU A 11 5.99 -5.36 6.44
CA LEU A 11 6.36 -4.19 7.26
C LEU A 11 7.88 -3.94 7.30
N ALA A 12 8.70 -4.98 7.11
CA ALA A 12 10.16 -4.88 7.06
C ALA A 12 10.71 -4.22 5.78
N ARG A 13 9.87 -3.96 4.77
CA ARG A 13 10.29 -3.41 3.47
C ARG A 13 9.59 -2.09 3.13
N TYR A 14 9.21 -1.32 4.15
CA TYR A 14 8.60 -0.02 3.93
C TYR A 14 9.67 1.00 3.49
N LEU A 15 9.30 1.86 2.55
CA LEU A 15 10.12 3.01 2.16
C LEU A 15 9.57 4.24 2.88
N PRO A 16 10.36 4.92 3.74
CA PRO A 16 9.89 6.14 4.38
C PRO A 16 9.58 7.20 3.33
N THR A 17 8.49 7.96 3.55
CA THR A 17 8.08 9.03 2.65
C THR A 17 7.94 10.35 3.39
N TRP A 18 8.29 11.44 2.71
CA TRP A 18 8.07 12.80 3.17
C TRP A 18 7.45 13.63 2.06
N ARG A 19 6.28 14.24 2.33
CA ARG A 19 5.52 15.03 1.34
C ARG A 19 5.34 14.30 0.00
N GLY A 20 4.99 13.01 0.07
CA GLY A 20 4.74 12.18 -1.12
C GLY A 20 5.98 11.65 -1.85
N ASN A 21 7.19 11.97 -1.38
CA ASN A 21 8.43 11.49 -1.99
C ASN A 21 9.09 10.43 -1.11
N VAL A 22 9.64 9.38 -1.73
CA VAL A 22 10.53 8.44 -1.03
C VAL A 22 11.78 9.19 -0.59
N ILE A 23 12.17 9.00 0.67
CA ILE A 23 13.41 9.55 1.21
C ILE A 23 14.40 8.42 1.47
N ASP A 24 15.68 8.70 1.27
CA ASP A 24 16.77 7.81 1.67
C ASP A 24 17.11 8.11 3.13
N ALA A 25 16.43 7.41 4.03
CA ALA A 25 16.61 7.54 5.47
C ALA A 25 16.65 6.15 6.10
N ASP A 26 17.68 5.90 6.90
CA ASP A 26 17.78 4.69 7.72
C ASP A 26 16.89 4.85 8.97
N MET A 27 15.64 4.40 8.86
CA MET A 27 14.67 4.41 9.94
C MET A 27 14.19 2.99 10.20
N GLU A 28 14.28 2.57 11.46
CA GLU A 28 13.66 1.32 11.92
C GLU A 28 12.16 1.55 12.18
N MET A 29 11.31 0.71 11.60
CA MET A 29 9.90 0.65 11.98
C MET A 29 9.71 -0.36 13.10
N ASN A 30 9.31 0.14 14.27
CA ASN A 30 8.86 -0.71 15.36
C ASN A 30 7.37 -1.06 15.16
N PRO A 31 7.02 -2.31 14.80
CA PRO A 31 5.63 -2.67 14.51
C PRO A 31 4.70 -2.54 15.71
N SER A 32 5.24 -2.64 16.93
CA SER A 32 4.50 -2.48 18.18
C SER A 32 4.07 -1.02 18.44
N ARG A 33 4.59 -0.07 17.67
CA ARG A 33 4.31 1.38 17.80
C ARG A 33 3.50 1.94 16.62
N ILE A 34 2.97 1.09 15.74
CA ILE A 34 2.07 1.53 14.67
C ILE A 34 0.72 1.88 15.30
N VAL A 35 0.32 3.15 15.20
CA VAL A 35 -0.95 3.66 15.76
C VAL A 35 -2.04 3.85 14.71
N GLY A 36 -1.71 3.73 13.42
CA GLY A 36 -2.65 3.88 12.32
C GLY A 36 -2.03 3.48 10.99
N MET A 37 -2.90 3.10 10.05
CA MET A 37 -2.54 2.79 8.67
C MET A 37 -3.61 3.37 7.75
N SER A 38 -3.20 3.91 6.61
CA SER A 38 -4.10 4.39 5.56
C SER A 38 -3.78 3.67 4.25
N LEU A 39 -4.80 3.44 3.43
CA LEU A 39 -4.65 3.01 2.05
C LEU A 39 -4.89 4.22 1.15
N SER A 40 -3.94 4.51 0.27
CA SER A 40 -4.09 5.50 -0.79
C SER A 40 -4.01 4.79 -2.13
N VAL A 41 -4.96 5.06 -3.02
CA VAL A 41 -4.94 4.56 -4.39
C VAL A 41 -4.43 5.67 -5.28
N ASN A 42 -3.24 5.48 -5.85
CA ASN A 42 -2.73 6.32 -6.93
C ASN A 42 -3.04 5.64 -8.26
N ALA A 43 -3.83 6.31 -9.10
CA ALA A 43 -4.18 5.86 -10.45
C ALA A 43 -3.27 6.48 -11.54
N GLU A 44 -2.15 7.07 -11.14
CA GLU A 44 -1.19 7.71 -12.04
C GLU A 44 0.00 6.76 -12.28
N GLY A 45 0.27 6.44 -13.55
CA GLY A 45 1.38 5.57 -13.96
C GLY A 45 0.95 4.16 -14.38
N GLY A 46 1.68 3.61 -15.35
CA GLY A 46 1.48 2.26 -15.90
C GLY A 46 2.52 1.94 -16.98
N VAL A 47 2.59 0.68 -17.39
CA VAL A 47 3.46 0.26 -18.51
C VAL A 47 3.13 1.05 -19.79
N PRO A 48 4.04 1.15 -20.77
CA PRO A 48 3.74 1.80 -22.05
C PRO A 48 2.43 1.26 -22.65
N GLY A 49 1.47 2.15 -22.92
CA GLY A 49 0.13 1.80 -23.41
C GLY A 49 -0.94 1.61 -22.34
N ALA A 50 -0.60 1.76 -21.05
CA ALA A 50 -1.60 1.78 -19.98
C ALA A 50 -2.58 2.94 -20.15
N ARG A 51 -3.87 2.68 -19.88
CA ARG A 51 -4.91 3.70 -19.90
C ARG A 51 -4.89 4.47 -18.58
N SER A 52 -4.68 5.78 -18.68
CA SER A 52 -4.73 6.70 -17.55
C SER A 52 -6.06 7.46 -17.53
N GLY A 53 -6.56 7.79 -16.33
CA GLY A 53 -7.79 8.55 -16.13
C GLY A 53 -8.84 7.80 -15.30
N PRO A 54 -10.02 8.41 -15.06
CA PRO A 54 -11.13 7.75 -14.38
C PRO A 54 -11.53 6.49 -15.17
N GLY A 55 -11.47 5.33 -14.54
CA GLY A 55 -11.89 4.06 -15.12
C GLY A 55 -12.86 3.33 -14.19
N ASP A 56 -13.52 2.30 -14.70
CA ASP A 56 -14.42 1.45 -13.91
C ASP A 56 -13.60 0.48 -13.07
N PHE A 57 -12.91 0.99 -12.05
CA PHE A 57 -12.30 0.16 -11.03
C PHE A 57 -12.85 0.56 -9.65
N GLY A 58 -13.30 -0.44 -8.91
CA GLY A 58 -13.69 -0.31 -7.51
C GLY A 58 -12.65 -1.01 -6.65
N VAL A 59 -12.22 -0.35 -5.58
CA VAL A 59 -11.43 -0.99 -4.52
C VAL A 59 -12.35 -1.12 -3.31
N GLU A 60 -12.69 -2.36 -2.99
CA GLU A 60 -13.44 -2.70 -1.77
C GLU A 60 -12.52 -3.48 -0.84
N ILE A 61 -12.52 -3.10 0.44
CA ILE A 61 -11.77 -3.80 1.48
C ILE A 61 -12.75 -4.63 2.28
N ASP A 62 -12.70 -5.94 2.09
CA ASP A 62 -13.58 -6.86 2.83
C ASP A 62 -13.19 -6.99 4.31
N TRP A 63 -11.90 -7.05 4.62
CA TRP A 63 -11.39 -7.21 5.99
C TRP A 63 -9.90 -6.83 6.06
N ILE A 64 -9.46 -6.44 7.25
CA ILE A 64 -8.05 -6.28 7.61
C ILE A 64 -7.77 -7.17 8.81
N LYS A 65 -6.64 -7.88 8.81
CA LYS A 65 -6.17 -8.64 9.97
C LYS A 65 -4.71 -8.34 10.24
N ALA A 66 -4.44 -7.90 11.45
CA ALA A 66 -3.09 -7.87 11.98
C ALA A 66 -2.77 -9.24 12.59
N LEU A 67 -1.77 -9.92 12.07
CA LEU A 67 -1.25 -11.17 12.63
C LEU A 67 0.09 -10.86 13.30
N ARG A 68 0.25 -11.26 14.56
CA ARG A 68 1.55 -11.32 15.19
C ARG A 68 2.23 -12.58 14.68
N THR A 69 3.21 -12.45 13.80
CA THR A 69 4.13 -13.54 13.47
C THR A 69 5.21 -13.59 14.54
N GLU A 70 5.44 -14.77 15.10
CA GLU A 70 6.41 -15.02 16.17
C GLU A 70 7.84 -14.63 15.79
#